data_AF-A0A1M3QV07-F1
#
_entry.id   AF-A0A1M3QV07-F1
#
_cell.length_a   1.000
_cell.length_b   1.000
_cell.length_c   1.000
_cell.angle_alpha   90.00
_cell.angle_beta   90.00
_cell.angle_gamma   90.00
#
_symmetry.space_group_name_H-M   'P 1'
#
loop_
_entity.id
_entity.type
_entity.pdbx_description
1 polymer ?
#
loop_
_entity_poly.entity_id
_entity_poly.type
_entity_poly.pdbx_seq_one_letter_code
_entity_poly.pdbx_strand_id
1 'polypeptide(L)'
;MAKHLLFLIAVIALFSCSKKYNPANTPFTIYHPILEDDVRKLEKGITTPSDVIKIFGQPAKTSISDRGDRYVYGYLGDTLTINIDSSQTVNSFLFRPAIFEPVSGNPDNMNRSIKESKVRKIETYNTHRGQLDIWFRPANKKETNQQRNRYTYIRRNGTLIVYTLNNYEDRVLSYTFEPK
;
A
#
# COMPACT_ATOMS: atom_id res chain seq x y z
N MET A 1 -35.43 35.31 -8.28
CA MET A 1 -34.03 35.46 -7.78
C MET A 1 -33.63 34.45 -6.70
N ALA A 2 -34.54 33.89 -5.89
CA ALA A 2 -34.19 32.91 -4.83
C ALA A 2 -33.73 31.51 -5.31
N LYS A 3 -34.08 31.09 -6.54
CA LYS A 3 -33.74 29.75 -7.05
C LYS A 3 -32.25 29.56 -7.38
N HIS A 4 -31.55 30.62 -7.78
CA HIS A 4 -30.10 30.54 -8.08
C HIS A 4 -29.25 30.53 -6.80
N LEU A 5 -29.73 31.14 -5.72
CA LEU A 5 -29.03 31.17 -4.42
C LEU A 5 -29.04 29.79 -3.75
N LEU A 6 -30.16 29.07 -3.82
CA LEU A 6 -30.28 27.69 -3.32
C LEU A 6 -29.41 26.70 -4.11
N PHE A 7 -29.25 26.90 -5.41
CA PHE A 7 -28.38 26.06 -6.25
C PHE A 7 -26.89 26.27 -5.91
N LEU A 8 -26.50 27.49 -5.55
CA LEU A 8 -25.12 27.81 -5.17
C LEU A 8 -24.73 27.19 -3.82
N ILE A 9 -25.65 27.16 -2.84
CA ILE A 9 -25.43 26.57 -1.52
C ILE A 9 -25.29 25.04 -1.61
N ALA A 10 -26.06 24.39 -2.50
CA ALA A 10 -25.95 22.95 -2.75
C ALA A 10 -24.60 22.55 -3.38
N VAL A 11 -24.01 23.41 -4.23
CA VAL A 11 -22.70 23.15 -4.85
C VAL A 11 -21.54 23.39 -3.88
N ILE A 12 -21.66 24.33 -2.95
CA ILE A 12 -20.63 24.62 -1.95
C ILE A 12 -20.60 23.54 -0.84
N ALA A 13 -21.74 22.96 -0.49
CA ALA A 13 -21.82 21.85 0.47
C ALA A 13 -21.19 20.53 -0.03
N LEU A 14 -20.98 20.39 -1.34
CA LEU A 14 -20.30 19.22 -1.93
C LEU A 14 -18.76 19.32 -1.86
N PHE A 15 -18.21 20.49 -1.51
CA PHE A 15 -16.81 20.63 -1.10
C PHE A 15 -16.69 20.43 0.42
N SER A 16 -17.33 19.39 0.95
CA SER A 16 -16.96 18.91 2.27
C SER A 16 -15.46 18.61 2.20
N CYS A 17 -14.68 19.41 2.93
CA CYS A 17 -13.28 19.12 3.18
C CYS A 17 -13.24 17.70 3.76
N SER A 18 -12.93 16.71 2.91
CA SER A 18 -12.70 15.36 3.37
C SER A 18 -11.65 15.45 4.46
N LYS A 19 -12.00 15.07 5.69
CA LYS A 19 -11.07 15.15 6.82
C LYS A 19 -9.77 14.48 6.39
N LYS A 20 -8.66 15.22 6.41
CA LYS A 20 -7.35 14.68 6.12
C LYS A 20 -7.09 13.57 7.13
N TYR A 21 -6.90 12.35 6.66
CA TYR A 21 -6.65 11.22 7.55
C TYR A 21 -5.24 11.36 8.11
N ASN A 22 -5.15 11.47 9.44
CA ASN A 22 -3.90 11.36 10.16
C ASN A 22 -3.49 9.88 10.18
N PRO A 23 -2.35 9.50 9.57
CA PRO A 23 -1.88 8.12 9.58
C PRO A 23 -1.91 7.53 11.01
N ALA A 24 -1.46 8.27 12.03
CA ALA A 24 -1.37 7.80 13.41
C ALA A 24 -2.70 7.36 14.04
N ASN A 25 -3.83 7.80 13.50
CA ASN A 25 -5.17 7.46 14.00
C ASN A 25 -5.90 6.47 13.10
N THR A 26 -5.19 5.77 12.22
CA THR A 26 -5.78 4.72 11.38
C THR A 26 -5.51 3.34 12.00
N PRO A 27 -6.46 2.40 11.95
CA PRO A 27 -6.24 1.04 12.46
C PRO A 27 -5.15 0.27 11.68
N PHE A 28 -4.62 0.85 10.59
CA PHE A 28 -3.65 0.23 9.69
C PHE A 28 -2.20 0.67 9.94
N THR A 29 -1.95 1.70 10.76
CA THR A 29 -0.60 2.15 11.14
C THR A 29 0.06 1.32 12.24
N ILE A 30 -0.67 0.39 12.86
CA ILE A 30 -0.09 -0.48 13.91
C ILE A 30 0.88 -1.50 13.28
N TYR A 31 0.73 -1.79 11.98
CA TYR A 31 1.56 -2.76 11.26
C TYR A 31 2.46 -2.06 10.24
N HIS A 32 3.74 -2.42 10.24
CA HIS A 32 4.72 -1.88 9.30
C HIS A 32 4.64 -2.61 7.95
N PRO A 33 4.75 -1.90 6.82
CA PRO A 33 4.90 -2.54 5.51
C PRO A 33 6.07 -3.53 5.50
N ILE A 34 5.85 -4.71 4.93
CA ILE A 34 6.91 -5.69 4.70
C ILE A 34 7.44 -5.48 3.28
N LEU A 35 8.50 -4.68 3.13
CA LEU A 35 9.10 -4.42 1.82
C LEU A 35 10.00 -5.58 1.40
N GLU A 36 9.93 -5.99 0.14
CA GLU A 36 10.75 -7.09 -0.36
C GLU A 36 12.25 -6.79 -0.24
N ASP A 37 12.66 -5.55 -0.50
CA ASP A 37 14.05 -5.11 -0.33
C ASP A 37 14.52 -5.20 1.12
N ASP A 38 13.63 -5.04 2.09
CA ASP A 38 13.95 -5.23 3.50
C ASP A 38 14.09 -6.72 3.85
N VAL A 39 13.24 -7.58 3.27
CA VAL A 39 13.37 -9.04 3.40
C VAL A 39 14.70 -9.53 2.84
N ARG A 40 15.19 -8.93 1.74
CA ARG A 40 16.48 -9.27 1.13
C ARG A 40 17.69 -8.93 2.01
N LYS A 41 17.53 -8.11 3.05
CA LYS A 41 18.58 -7.82 4.04
C LYS A 41 18.70 -8.91 5.11
N LEU A 42 17.78 -9.87 5.17
CA LEU A 42 17.85 -10.99 6.10
C LEU A 42 18.89 -12.00 5.63
N GLU A 43 19.87 -12.25 6.48
CA GLU A 43 20.97 -13.17 6.26
C GLU A 43 21.00 -14.24 7.35
N LYS A 44 21.00 -15.50 6.92
CA LYS A 44 21.04 -16.65 7.83
C LYS A 44 22.36 -16.67 8.61
N GLY A 45 22.28 -16.86 9.94
CA GLY A 45 23.44 -16.94 10.82
C GLY A 45 24.13 -15.60 11.08
N ILE A 46 23.63 -14.51 10.51
CA ILE A 46 24.24 -13.17 10.59
C ILE A 46 23.24 -12.19 11.19
N THR A 47 22.03 -12.11 10.65
CA THR A 47 21.02 -11.17 11.14
C THR A 47 20.54 -11.57 12.54
N THR A 48 20.55 -10.62 13.46
CA THR A 48 20.13 -10.83 14.86
C THR A 48 18.65 -10.47 15.05
N PRO A 49 18.01 -10.90 16.15
CA PRO A 49 16.66 -10.46 16.52
C PRO A 49 16.53 -8.93 16.63
N SER A 50 17.57 -8.26 17.12
CA SER A 50 17.58 -6.80 17.20
C SER A 50 17.52 -6.17 15.81
N ASP A 51 18.26 -6.71 14.84
CA ASP A 51 18.25 -6.21 13.46
C ASP A 51 16.92 -6.48 12.78
N VAL A 52 16.32 -7.65 13.02
CA VAL A 52 14.95 -7.95 12.58
C VAL A 52 13.96 -6.92 13.10
N ILE A 53 14.01 -6.57 14.38
CA ILE A 53 13.13 -5.56 14.98
C ILE A 53 13.42 -4.16 14.43
N LYS A 54 14.67 -3.81 14.14
CA LYS A 54 15.01 -2.52 13.51
C LYS A 54 14.44 -2.40 12.10
N ILE A 55 14.45 -3.51 11.34
CA ILE A 55 13.98 -3.52 9.95
C ILE A 55 12.45 -3.53 9.89
N PHE A 56 11.80 -4.43 10.64
CA PHE A 56 10.36 -4.71 10.49
C PHE A 56 9.49 -4.23 11.66
N GLY A 57 10.10 -3.66 12.70
CA GLY A 57 9.42 -3.33 13.95
C GLY A 57 9.14 -4.56 14.80
N GLN A 58 8.24 -4.39 15.78
CA GLN A 58 7.84 -5.47 16.68
C GLN A 58 6.96 -6.49 15.93
N PRO A 59 7.21 -7.80 16.09
CA PRO A 59 6.39 -8.84 15.48
C PRO A 59 4.97 -8.85 16.03
N ALA A 60 4.00 -9.22 15.18
CA ALA A 60 2.60 -9.33 15.58
C ALA A 60 2.35 -10.54 16.50
N LYS A 61 3.16 -11.60 16.35
CA LYS A 61 3.16 -12.76 17.24
C LYS A 61 4.58 -13.26 17.45
N THR A 62 4.87 -13.64 18.69
CA THR A 62 6.12 -14.31 19.09
C THR A 62 5.80 -15.67 19.69
N SER A 63 6.63 -16.66 19.39
CA SER A 63 6.68 -17.93 20.11
C SER A 63 8.13 -18.12 20.54
N ILE A 64 8.35 -18.19 21.85
CA ILE A 64 9.68 -18.26 22.47
C ILE A 64 9.86 -19.67 23.03
N SER A 65 10.99 -20.29 22.72
CA SER A 65 11.33 -21.62 23.22
C SER A 65 12.84 -21.80 23.37
N ASP A 66 13.26 -22.80 24.14
CA ASP A 66 14.69 -23.14 24.31
C ASP A 66 15.38 -23.55 23.00
N ARG A 67 14.59 -23.91 21.97
CA ARG A 67 15.08 -24.27 20.63
C ARG A 67 15.16 -23.08 19.68
N GLY A 68 14.79 -21.89 20.14
CA GLY A 68 14.75 -20.66 19.35
C GLY A 68 13.39 -19.98 19.35
N ASP A 69 13.35 -18.80 18.73
CA ASP A 69 12.18 -17.93 18.67
C ASP A 69 11.57 -17.92 17.27
N ARG A 70 10.26 -17.68 17.20
CA ARG A 70 9.55 -17.48 15.95
C ARG A 70 8.84 -16.15 15.94
N TYR A 71 9.22 -15.28 15.02
CA TYR A 71 8.60 -13.97 14.80
C TYR A 71 7.68 -14.05 13.58
N VAL A 72 6.45 -13.58 13.76
CA VAL A 72 5.46 -13.53 12.69
C VAL A 72 5.01 -12.10 12.46
N TYR A 73 5.18 -11.64 11.23
CA TYR A 73 4.76 -10.35 10.73
C TYR A 73 3.64 -10.54 9.72
N GLY A 74 2.66 -9.64 9.76
CA GLY A 74 1.56 -9.61 8.81
C GLY A 74 1.25 -8.17 8.44
N TYR A 75 1.09 -7.91 7.15
CA TYR A 75 0.72 -6.59 6.64
C TYR A 75 -0.18 -6.72 5.42
N LEU A 76 -1.48 -6.47 5.61
CA LEU A 76 -2.48 -6.36 4.52
C LEU A 76 -2.42 -7.52 3.48
N GLY A 77 -2.25 -8.74 3.97
CA GLY A 77 -2.15 -9.97 3.20
C GLY A 77 -0.71 -10.46 2.95
N ASP A 78 0.29 -9.60 3.11
CA ASP A 78 1.70 -9.99 3.12
C ASP A 78 2.01 -10.67 4.46
N THR A 79 2.79 -11.76 4.44
CA THR A 79 3.22 -12.44 5.66
C THR A 79 4.70 -12.73 5.62
N LEU A 80 5.38 -12.52 6.75
CA LEU A 80 6.79 -12.87 6.93
C LEU A 80 6.93 -13.66 8.23
N THR A 81 7.42 -14.89 8.12
CA THR A 81 7.83 -15.69 9.28
C THR A 81 9.34 -15.71 9.34
N ILE A 82 9.91 -15.45 10.51
CA ILE A 82 11.35 -15.54 10.78
C ILE A 82 11.54 -16.50 11.95
N ASN A 83 12.39 -17.51 11.78
CA ASN A 83 12.80 -18.41 12.84
C ASN A 83 14.23 -18.05 13.26
N ILE A 84 14.40 -17.77 14.53
CA ILE A 84 15.65 -17.47 15.21
C ILE A 84 16.07 -18.73 15.96
N ASP A 85 17.33 -19.11 15.89
CA ASP A 85 17.86 -20.25 16.64
C ASP A 85 18.36 -19.86 18.05
N SER A 86 18.80 -20.85 18.81
CA SER A 86 19.36 -20.64 20.15
C SER A 86 20.63 -19.77 20.15
N SER A 87 21.35 -19.66 19.03
CA SER A 87 22.49 -18.74 18.86
C SER A 87 22.06 -17.28 18.66
N GLN A 88 20.76 -16.98 18.75
CA GLN A 88 20.21 -15.62 18.60
C GLN A 88 20.52 -15.03 17.22
N THR A 89 20.43 -15.87 16.18
CA THR A 89 20.53 -15.44 14.78
C THR A 89 19.39 -16.00 13.96
N VAL A 90 19.07 -15.35 12.84
CA VAL A 90 18.08 -15.86 11.89
C VAL A 90 18.57 -17.19 11.32
N ASN A 91 17.80 -18.27 11.53
CA ASN A 91 18.07 -19.58 10.95
C ASN A 91 17.33 -19.77 9.63
N SER A 92 16.09 -19.30 9.53
CA SER A 92 15.29 -19.34 8.31
C SER A 92 14.22 -18.26 8.31
N PHE A 93 13.74 -17.90 7.12
CA PHE A 93 12.61 -17.00 6.96
C PHE A 93 11.79 -17.38 5.74
N LEU A 94 10.52 -17.00 5.74
CA LEU A 94 9.59 -17.22 4.65
C LEU A 94 8.71 -15.99 4.48
N PHE A 95 8.94 -15.27 3.39
CA PHE A 95 8.09 -14.19 2.94
C PHE A 95 7.07 -14.71 1.92
N ARG A 96 5.79 -14.40 2.13
CA ARG A 96 4.72 -14.65 1.18
C ARG A 96 4.03 -13.32 0.89
N PRO A 97 4.25 -12.73 -0.29
CA PRO A 97 3.51 -11.54 -0.69
C PRO A 97 2.04 -11.92 -0.90
N ALA A 98 1.16 -10.94 -0.73
CA ALA A 98 -0.25 -11.16 -0.96
C ALA A 98 -0.52 -11.47 -2.43
N ILE A 99 -1.39 -12.45 -2.66
CA ILE A 99 -1.83 -12.84 -3.99
C ILE A 99 -2.96 -11.90 -4.41
N PHE A 100 -2.83 -11.31 -5.60
CA PHE A 100 -3.84 -10.44 -6.19
C PHE A 100 -4.52 -11.16 -7.35
N GLU A 101 -5.85 -11.17 -7.33
CA GLU A 101 -6.68 -11.72 -8.38
C GLU A 101 -7.07 -10.64 -9.39
N PRO A 102 -7.04 -10.91 -10.70
CA PRO A 102 -7.46 -9.96 -11.72
C PRO A 102 -8.96 -9.71 -11.66
N VAL A 103 -9.35 -8.43 -11.65
CA VAL A 103 -10.74 -7.99 -11.65
C VAL A 103 -11.11 -7.38 -13.00
N SER A 104 -10.24 -6.54 -13.56
CA SER A 104 -10.48 -5.95 -14.87
C SER A 104 -9.17 -5.59 -15.59
N GLY A 105 -9.26 -5.58 -16.91
CA GLY A 105 -8.19 -5.17 -17.82
C GLY A 105 -8.77 -4.35 -18.98
N ASN A 106 -8.16 -3.22 -19.28
CA ASN A 106 -8.48 -2.37 -20.43
C ASN A 106 -7.19 -1.73 -20.99
N PRO A 107 -6.78 -2.02 -22.23
CA PRO A 107 -5.62 -1.38 -22.85
C PRO A 107 -5.87 0.08 -23.25
N ASP A 108 -7.09 0.59 -23.14
CA ASP A 108 -7.41 1.98 -23.41
C ASP A 108 -6.52 2.92 -22.58
N ASN A 109 -6.17 4.06 -23.18
CA ASN A 109 -5.32 5.10 -22.60
C ASN A 109 -3.80 4.84 -22.60
N MET A 110 -3.29 3.73 -23.14
CA MET A 110 -1.83 3.52 -23.27
C MET A 110 -1.13 4.62 -24.08
N ASN A 111 -1.83 5.28 -25.01
CA ASN A 111 -1.32 6.41 -25.79
C ASN A 111 -1.26 7.75 -25.02
N ARG A 112 -1.82 7.82 -23.81
CA ARG A 112 -1.80 9.03 -22.97
C ARG A 112 -0.49 9.12 -22.18
N SER A 113 -0.22 10.26 -21.58
CA SER A 113 0.94 10.49 -20.72
C SER A 113 0.54 10.76 -19.26
N ILE A 114 1.32 10.25 -18.32
CA ILE A 114 1.28 10.64 -16.91
C ILE A 114 2.00 11.98 -16.74
N LYS A 115 1.33 12.96 -16.13
CA LYS A 115 1.97 14.20 -15.70
C LYS A 115 2.61 13.97 -14.34
N GLU A 116 3.94 14.03 -14.23
CA GLU A 116 4.63 13.85 -12.94
C GLU A 116 4.18 14.85 -11.87
N SER A 117 3.83 16.07 -12.27
CA SER A 117 3.28 17.07 -11.35
C SER A 117 1.97 16.65 -10.69
N LYS A 118 1.25 15.68 -11.27
CA LYS A 118 0.08 15.03 -10.66
C LYS A 118 0.47 13.84 -9.80
N VAL A 119 1.51 13.09 -10.17
CA VAL A 119 2.07 12.02 -9.33
C VAL A 119 2.55 12.59 -7.99
N ARG A 120 3.26 13.74 -8.02
CA ARG A 120 3.69 14.46 -6.81
C ARG A 120 2.55 14.98 -5.92
N LYS A 121 1.30 14.99 -6.41
CA LYS A 121 0.11 15.37 -5.63
C LYS A 121 -0.57 14.18 -4.96
N ILE A 122 -0.12 12.95 -5.22
CA ILE A 122 -0.68 11.77 -4.57
C ILE A 122 -0.23 11.78 -3.11
N GLU A 123 -1.20 12.01 -2.23
CA GLU A 123 -1.06 11.93 -0.79
C GLU A 123 -1.59 10.58 -0.29
N THR A 124 -0.74 9.78 0.34
CA THR A 124 -1.15 8.54 1.01
C THR A 124 -2.25 8.82 2.05
N TYR A 125 -3.23 7.92 2.12
CA TYR A 125 -4.46 7.96 2.90
C TYR A 125 -5.46 9.09 2.57
N ASN A 126 -5.05 10.07 1.76
CA ASN A 126 -5.87 11.25 1.44
C ASN A 126 -6.34 11.28 -0.01
N THR A 127 -5.49 10.83 -0.92
CA THR A 127 -5.87 10.65 -2.32
C THR A 127 -6.72 9.40 -2.44
N HIS A 128 -7.84 9.51 -3.14
CA HIS A 128 -8.72 8.38 -3.45
C HIS A 128 -8.62 8.01 -4.92
N ARG A 129 -8.92 6.75 -5.24
CA ARG A 129 -8.95 6.22 -6.61
C ARG A 129 -9.73 7.09 -7.61
N GLY A 130 -10.82 7.74 -7.17
CA GLY A 130 -11.58 8.70 -7.98
C GLY A 130 -10.76 9.88 -8.50
N GLN A 131 -9.91 10.47 -7.65
CA GLN A 131 -9.01 11.54 -8.06
C GLN A 131 -7.95 11.07 -9.06
N LEU A 132 -7.43 9.85 -8.88
CA LEU A 132 -6.44 9.29 -9.79
C LEU A 132 -7.00 9.13 -11.20
N ASP A 133 -8.23 8.63 -11.33
CA ASP A 133 -8.91 8.53 -12.62
C ASP A 133 -9.13 9.88 -13.29
N ILE A 134 -9.41 10.94 -12.52
CA ILE A 134 -9.54 12.29 -13.07
C ILE A 134 -8.18 12.77 -13.59
N TRP A 135 -7.08 12.49 -12.87
CA TRP A 135 -5.75 12.97 -13.24
C TRP A 135 -5.11 12.16 -14.37
N PHE A 136 -5.32 10.85 -14.39
CA PHE A 136 -4.58 9.91 -15.22
C PHE A 136 -5.44 9.12 -16.20
N ARG A 137 -6.77 9.30 -16.18
CA ARG A 137 -7.77 8.40 -16.80
C ARG A 137 -7.85 7.05 -16.09
N PRO A 138 -8.93 6.27 -16.30
CA PRO A 138 -9.07 4.96 -15.67
C PRO A 138 -7.83 4.07 -15.81
N ALA A 139 -7.58 3.26 -14.78
CA ALA A 139 -6.50 2.29 -14.76
C ALA A 139 -6.67 1.26 -15.88
N ASN A 140 -5.55 0.77 -16.41
CA ASN A 140 -5.57 -0.32 -17.40
C ASN A 140 -5.81 -1.67 -16.76
N LYS A 141 -5.47 -1.82 -15.48
CA LYS A 141 -5.62 -3.07 -14.77
C LYS A 141 -6.09 -2.78 -13.36
N LYS A 142 -7.07 -3.56 -12.90
CA LYS A 142 -7.42 -3.67 -11.49
C LYS A 142 -7.23 -5.12 -11.05
N GLU A 143 -6.54 -5.30 -9.95
CA GLU A 143 -6.43 -6.56 -9.25
C GLU A 143 -6.79 -6.34 -7.78
N THR A 144 -7.29 -7.36 -7.10
CA THR A 144 -7.73 -7.26 -5.72
C THR A 144 -7.26 -8.46 -4.91
N ASN A 145 -6.98 -8.25 -3.63
CA ASN A 145 -6.88 -9.33 -2.65
C ASN A 145 -7.94 -9.08 -1.57
N GLN A 146 -7.90 -9.76 -0.42
CA GLN A 146 -8.89 -9.55 0.64
C GLN A 146 -8.83 -8.13 1.28
N GLN A 147 -7.66 -7.50 1.32
CA GLN A 147 -7.41 -6.24 2.04
C GLN A 147 -7.13 -5.02 1.15
N ARG A 148 -6.66 -5.23 -0.08
CA ARG A 148 -6.06 -4.22 -0.97
C ARG A 148 -6.50 -4.38 -2.42
N ASN A 149 -6.58 -3.26 -3.11
CA ASN A 149 -6.65 -3.20 -4.56
C ASN A 149 -5.30 -2.76 -5.12
N ARG A 150 -4.93 -3.29 -6.28
CA ARG A 150 -3.81 -2.83 -7.11
C ARG A 150 -4.36 -2.28 -8.42
N TYR A 151 -4.09 -1.00 -8.67
CA TYR A 151 -4.44 -0.31 -9.89
C TYR A 151 -3.17 -0.02 -10.70
N THR A 152 -3.14 -0.43 -11.97
CA THR A 152 -2.01 -0.19 -12.86
C THR A 152 -2.42 0.77 -13.98
N TYR A 153 -1.77 1.93 -14.04
CA TYR A 153 -1.95 2.94 -15.09
C TYR A 153 -0.75 2.87 -16.03
N ILE A 154 -0.91 2.17 -17.14
CA ILE A 154 0.10 2.05 -18.20
C ILE A 154 -0.11 3.17 -19.20
N ARG A 155 0.92 4.00 -19.40
CA ARG A 155 0.88 5.17 -20.26
C ARG A 155 2.14 5.18 -21.13
N ARG A 156 2.17 6.07 -22.13
CA ARG A 156 3.25 6.10 -23.12
C ARG A 156 4.63 6.40 -22.50
N ASN A 157 4.63 7.17 -21.42
CA ASN A 157 5.85 7.67 -20.75
C ASN A 157 6.11 7.01 -19.39
N GLY A 158 5.42 5.91 -19.06
CA GLY A 158 5.64 5.24 -17.79
C GLY A 158 4.46 4.42 -17.30
N THR A 159 4.70 3.76 -16.18
CA THR A 159 3.70 2.95 -15.46
C THR A 159 3.57 3.49 -14.04
N LEU A 160 2.35 3.82 -13.64
CA LEU A 160 2.02 4.13 -12.24
C LEU A 160 1.26 2.94 -11.65
N ILE A 161 1.80 2.35 -10.59
CA ILE A 161 1.15 1.30 -9.80
C ILE A 161 0.69 1.93 -8.51
N VAL A 162 -0.58 1.75 -8.15
CA VAL A 162 -1.17 2.29 -6.93
C VAL A 162 -1.85 1.18 -6.16
N TYR A 163 -1.52 1.06 -4.88
CA TYR A 163 -2.23 0.20 -3.94
C TYR A 163 -3.24 1.02 -3.14
N THR A 164 -4.46 0.51 -2.98
CA THR A 164 -5.49 1.12 -2.13
C THR A 164 -6.05 0.10 -1.15
N LEU A 165 -6.73 0.56 -0.10
CA LEU A 165 -7.46 -0.30 0.83
C LEU A 165 -8.86 -0.63 0.29
N ASN A 166 -9.26 -1.90 0.33
CA ASN A 166 -10.56 -2.35 -0.20
C ASN A 166 -11.76 -1.71 0.50
N ASN A 167 -11.68 -1.56 1.83
CA ASN A 167 -12.81 -1.16 2.67
C ASN A 167 -12.70 0.29 3.17
N TYR A 168 -11.86 1.11 2.53
CA TYR A 168 -11.57 2.48 2.98
C TYR A 168 -11.62 3.48 1.82
N GLU A 169 -12.73 3.48 1.10
CA GLU A 169 -13.01 4.40 -0.02
C GLU A 169 -11.96 4.37 -1.14
N ASP A 170 -11.26 3.24 -1.30
CA ASP A 170 -10.10 3.12 -2.21
C ASP A 170 -9.07 4.25 -2.04
N ARG A 171 -8.78 4.60 -0.78
CA ARG A 171 -7.69 5.53 -0.45
C ARG A 171 -6.34 4.91 -0.74
N VAL A 172 -5.44 5.72 -1.30
CA VAL A 172 -4.08 5.33 -1.65
C VAL A 172 -3.31 4.91 -0.40
N LEU A 173 -2.77 3.71 -0.42
CA LEU A 173 -1.89 3.15 0.61
C LEU A 173 -0.42 3.36 0.24
N SER A 174 -0.08 3.13 -1.01
CA SER A 174 1.26 3.34 -1.57
C SER A 174 1.17 3.42 -3.08
N TYR A 175 2.22 3.96 -3.70
CA TYR A 175 2.31 4.02 -5.15
C TYR A 175 3.76 4.04 -5.60
N THR A 176 3.98 3.59 -6.83
CA THR A 176 5.28 3.65 -7.52
C THR A 176 5.05 4.13 -8.94
N PHE A 177 5.84 5.10 -9.39
CA PHE A 177 5.85 5.55 -10.78
C PHE A 177 7.20 5.25 -11.42
N GLU A 178 7.16 4.47 -12.49
CA GLU A 178 8.32 4.08 -13.29
C GLU A 178 8.22 4.77 -14.66
N PRO A 179 9.00 5.82 -14.91
CA PRO A 179 9.05 6.46 -16.22
C PRO A 179 9.67 5.53 -17.27
N LYS A 180 9.28 5.69 -18.54
CA LYS A 180 9.85 5.00 -19.71
C LYS A 180 10.79 5.90 -20.48
#